data_AF-A0A968CPE6-F1
#
_entry.id   AF-A0A968CPE6-F1
#
_cell.length_a   1.000
_cell.length_b   1.000
_cell.length_c   1.000
_cell.angle_alpha   90.00
_cell.angle_beta   90.00
_cell.angle_gamma   90.00
#
_symmetry.space_group_name_H-M   'P 1'
#
loop_
_entity.id
_entity.type
_entity.pdbx_description
1 polymer ?
#
loop_
_entity_poly.entity_id
_entity_poly.type
_entity_poly.pdbx_seq_one_letter_code
_entity_poly.pdbx_strand_id
1 'polypeptide(L)' 'MPLPKPKKNESKDEFITRCMGNKSMQEEFEDNDQRLAVCNDLWEKNKYKRTKIDTEKRFFVVSELRTKPIDAMAT' A
#
# COMPACT_ATOMS: atom_id res chain seq x y z
N MET A 1 10.79 -3.44 -15.74
CA MET A 1 9.44 -3.00 -16.15
C MET A 1 8.66 -2.43 -14.96
N PRO A 2 7.53 -1.71 -15.14
CA PRO A 2 6.70 -1.31 -13.99
C PRO A 2 5.89 -2.51 -13.45
N LEU A 3 6.21 -2.94 -12.23
CA LEU A 3 5.47 -4.01 -11.55
C LEU A 3 4.03 -3.59 -11.20
N PRO A 4 3.02 -4.48 -11.33
CA PRO A 4 1.64 -4.17 -11.01
C PRO A 4 1.49 -3.85 -9.51
N LYS A 5 0.80 -2.75 -9.20
CA LYS A 5 0.50 -2.35 -7.83
C LYS A 5 -0.92 -2.77 -7.42
N PRO A 6 -1.15 -3.16 -6.17
CA PRO A 6 -2.50 -3.35 -5.63
C PRO A 6 -3.30 -2.06 -5.61
N LYS A 7 -4.60 -2.14 -5.93
CA LYS A 7 -5.53 -1.01 -5.81
C LYS A 7 -6.04 -0.86 -4.36
N LYS A 8 -6.66 0.28 -4.05
CA LYS A 8 -7.11 0.61 -2.69
C LYS A 8 -8.23 -0.32 -2.16
N ASN A 9 -9.13 -0.76 -3.05
CA ASN A 9 -10.30 -1.57 -2.71
C ASN A 9 -10.31 -2.92 -3.45
N GLU A 10 -9.14 -3.37 -3.91
CA GLU A 10 -8.98 -4.69 -4.54
C GLU A 10 -8.69 -5.70 -3.42
N SER A 11 -9.32 -6.88 -3.50
CA SER A 11 -9.02 -8.00 -2.61
C SER A 11 -7.67 -8.64 -2.95
N LYS A 12 -7.13 -9.45 -2.03
CA LYS A 12 -5.86 -10.16 -2.28
C LYS A 12 -5.99 -11.06 -3.51
N ASP A 13 -7.07 -11.83 -3.58
CA ASP A 13 -7.27 -12.80 -4.66
C ASP A 13 -7.42 -12.11 -6.01
N GLU A 14 -8.21 -11.04 -6.12
CA GLU A 14 -8.33 -10.24 -7.34
C GLU A 14 -6.98 -9.68 -7.80
N PHE A 15 -6.16 -9.19 -6.85
CA PHE A 15 -4.83 -8.72 -7.16
C PHE A 15 -3.92 -9.85 -7.66
N ILE A 16 -3.90 -11.00 -6.98
CA ILE A 16 -3.07 -12.14 -7.38
C ILE A 16 -3.47 -12.63 -8.77
N THR A 17 -4.77 -12.79 -9.05
CA THR A 17 -5.26 -13.18 -10.39
C THR A 17 -4.80 -12.19 -11.46
N ARG A 18 -4.95 -10.88 -11.23
CA ARG A 18 -4.50 -9.85 -12.18
C ARG A 18 -2.98 -9.80 -12.32
N CYS A 19 -2.25 -10.00 -11.23
CA CYS A 19 -0.80 -10.00 -11.22
C CYS A 19 -0.24 -11.18 -12.01
N MET A 20 -0.82 -12.38 -11.85
CA MET A 20 -0.41 -13.57 -12.59
C MET A 20 -0.69 -13.48 -14.09
N GLY A 21 -1.81 -12.84 -14.47
CA GLY A 21 -2.17 -12.60 -15.88
C GLY A 21 -1.55 -11.34 -16.49
N ASN A 22 -0.67 -10.63 -15.77
CA ASN A 22 -0.06 -9.42 -16.29
C ASN A 22 1.05 -9.76 -17.30
N LYS A 23 1.02 -9.13 -18.48
CA LYS A 23 1.99 -9.40 -19.56
C LYS A 23 3.46 -9.26 -19.13
N SER A 24 3.81 -8.19 -18.39
CA SER A 24 5.18 -8.01 -17.90
C SER A 24 5.58 -9.06 -16.87
N MET A 25 4.64 -9.47 -16.02
CA MET A 25 4.87 -10.59 -15.08
C MET A 25 5.02 -11.92 -15.81
N GLN A 26 4.29 -12.09 -16.93
CA GLN A 26 4.39 -13.26 -17.81
C GLN A 26 5.77 -13.39 -18.46
N GLU A 27 6.31 -12.27 -18.94
CA GLU A 27 7.61 -12.19 -19.61
C GLU A 27 8.80 -12.26 -18.63
N GLU A 28 8.73 -11.62 -17.46
CA GLU A 28 9.87 -11.60 -16.52
C GLU A 28 9.95 -12.84 -15.61
N PHE A 29 8.82 -13.52 -15.38
CA PHE A 29 8.72 -14.59 -14.39
C PHE A 29 8.06 -15.84 -14.95
N GLU A 30 8.52 -16.36 -16.09
CA GLU A 30 7.88 -17.46 -16.83
C GLU A 30 7.39 -18.65 -15.97
N ASP A 31 8.11 -18.98 -14.90
CA ASP A 31 7.68 -19.95 -13.90
C ASP A 31 6.51 -19.45 -13.03
N ASN A 32 5.45 -20.24 -12.94
CA ASN A 32 4.23 -19.85 -12.24
C ASN A 32 4.44 -19.71 -10.72
N ASP A 33 5.28 -20.54 -10.11
CA ASP A 33 5.52 -20.52 -8.67
C ASP A 33 6.34 -19.29 -8.28
N GLN A 34 7.36 -18.97 -9.08
CA GLN A 34 8.13 -17.73 -8.94
C GLN A 34 7.24 -16.50 -9.11
N ARG A 35 6.41 -16.48 -10.16
CA ARG A 35 5.49 -15.37 -10.42
C ARG A 35 4.51 -15.18 -9.26
N LEU A 36 3.96 -16.27 -8.74
CA LEU A 36 3.07 -16.24 -7.58
C LEU A 36 3.78 -15.71 -6.34
N ALA A 37 5.03 -16.10 -6.09
CA ALA A 37 5.82 -15.59 -4.98
C ALA A 37 6.03 -14.07 -5.08
N VAL A 38 6.37 -13.56 -6.27
CA VAL A 38 6.53 -12.11 -6.51
C VAL A 38 5.21 -11.37 -6.34
N CYS A 39 4.10 -11.91 -6.88
CA CYS A 39 2.78 -11.34 -6.69
C CYS A 39 2.40 -11.25 -5.21
N ASN A 40 2.68 -12.29 -4.41
CA ASN A 40 2.44 -12.24 -2.97
C ASN A 40 3.30 -11.17 -2.27
N ASP A 41 4.58 -11.08 -2.59
CA ASP A 41 5.49 -10.07 -2.04
C ASP A 41 5.03 -8.62 -2.36
N LEU A 42 4.57 -8.37 -3.59
CA LEU A 42 4.02 -7.08 -4.00
C LEU A 42 2.79 -6.67 -3.20
N TRP A 43 1.92 -7.64 -2.89
CA TRP A 43 0.74 -7.43 -2.05
C TRP A 43 1.12 -7.06 -0.62
N GLU A 44 2.00 -7.84 0.01
CA GLU A 44 2.41 -7.61 1.40
C GLU A 44 3.18 -6.28 1.55
N LYS A 45 4.07 -5.94 0.59
CA LYS A 45 4.74 -4.64 0.55
C LYS A 45 3.75 -3.48 0.44
N ASN A 46 2.64 -3.64 -0.27
CA ASN A 46 1.60 -2.61 -0.35
C ASN A 46 0.86 -2.46 0.99
N LYS A 47 0.53 -3.56 1.68
CA LYS A 47 -0.05 -3.51 3.04
C LYS A 47 0.88 -2.79 4.01
N TYR A 48 2.17 -3.11 4.01
CA TYR A 48 3.16 -2.44 4.87
C TYR A 48 3.28 -0.95 4.57
N LYS A 49 3.29 -0.54 3.30
CA LYS A 49 3.28 0.87 2.92
C LYS A 49 2.01 1.56 3.41
N ARG A 50 0.83 0.95 3.24
CA ARG A 50 -0.43 1.52 3.72
C ARG A 50 -0.44 1.70 5.24
N THR A 51 0.05 0.74 6.02
CA THR A 51 0.07 0.85 7.49
C THR A 51 1.07 1.90 7.99
N LYS A 52 2.27 2.00 7.37
CA LYS A 52 3.24 3.05 7.70
C LYS A 52 2.75 4.44 7.31
N ILE A 53 2.18 4.59 6.11
CA ILE A 53 1.60 5.85 5.65
C ILE A 53 0.44 6.27 6.57
N ASP A 54 -0.39 5.33 7.03
CA ASP A 54 -1.46 5.62 7.99
C ASP A 54 -0.89 6.09 9.33
N THR A 55 0.13 5.41 9.85
CA THR A 55 0.76 5.75 11.14
C THR A 55 1.44 7.12 11.10
N GLU A 56 2.18 7.40 10.04
CA GLU A 56 2.89 8.66 9.84
C GLU A 56 1.92 9.82 9.61
N LYS A 57 0.86 9.63 8.80
CA LYS A 57 -0.19 10.64 8.65
C LYS A 57 -0.96 10.87 9.94
N ARG A 58 -1.21 9.82 10.73
CA ARG A 58 -1.90 9.94 12.02
C ARG A 58 -1.05 10.68 13.06
N PHE A 59 0.28 10.53 13.02
CA PHE A 59 1.19 11.32 13.83
C PHE A 59 1.09 12.82 13.48
N PHE A 60 1.04 13.16 12.19
CA PHE A 60 0.88 14.56 11.74
C PHE A 60 -0.46 15.19 12.17
N VAL A 61 -1.58 14.45 12.08
CA VAL A 61 -2.89 14.95 12.52
C VAL A 61 -2.93 15.19 14.04
N VAL A 62 -2.23 14.36 14.82
CA VAL A 62 -2.11 14.56 16.29
C VAL A 62 -1.24 15.77 16.61
N SER A 63 -0.19 16.07 15.82
CA SER A 63 0.61 17.28 16.02
C SER A 63 -0.15 18.57 15.67
N GLU A 64 -0.95 18.60 14.59
CA GLU A 64 -1.77 19.79 14.24
C GLU A 64 -2.85 20.10 15.28
N LEU A 65 -3.43 19.08 15.93
CA LEU A 65 -4.46 19.26 16.95
C LEU A 65 -3.91 19.69 18.32
N ARG A 66 -2.59 19.58 18.53
CA ARG A 66 -1.93 19.94 19.79
C ARG A 66 -1.41 21.39 19.81
N THR A 67 -1.43 22.08 18.67
CA THR A 67 -0.99 23.49 18.55
C THR A 67 -2.14 24.48 18.39
N LYS A 68 -3.41 24.08 18.58
CA LYS A 68 -4.48 25.07 18.72
C LYS A 68 -4.14 25.97 19.93
N PRO A 69 -3.86 27.26 19.74
CA PRO A 69 -3.48 28.12 20.84
C PRO A 69 -4.63 28.15 21.85
N ILE A 70 -4.29 27.98 23.13
CA ILE A 70 -5.23 28.05 24.26
C ILE A 70 -5.64 29.53 24.52
N ASP A 71 -5.11 30.48 23.74
CA ASP A 71 -5.22 31.92 23.98
C ASP A 71 -6.56 32.56 23.58
N ALA A 72 -7.63 31.78 23.36
CA ALA A 72 -8.96 32.30 23.00
C ALA A 72 -9.96 32.36 24.19
N MET A 73 -9.50 32.21 25.44
CA MET A 73 -10.36 32.20 26.64
C MET A 73 -9.91 33.16 27.75
N ALA A 74 -9.21 34.24 27.41
CA ALA A 74 -8.99 35.36 28.33
C ALA A 74 -9.75 36.58 27.79
N THR A 75 -10.99 36.73 28.28
CA THR A 75 -11.75 38.00 28.24
C THR A 75 -11.33 38.87 29.41
#